data_AF-A0A9J7ATE6-F1
#
_entry.id   AF-A0A9J7ATE6-F1
#
_cell.length_a   1.000
_cell.length_b   1.000
_cell.length_c   1.000
_cell.angle_alpha   90.00
_cell.angle_beta   90.00
_cell.angle_gamma   90.00
#
_symmetry.space_group_name_H-M   'P 1'
#
loop_
_entity.id
_entity.type
_entity.pdbx_description
1 polymer ?
#
loop_
_entity_poly.entity_id
_entity_poly.type
_entity_poly.pdbx_seq_one_letter_code
_entity_poly.pdbx_strand_id
1 'polypeptide(L)'
;MRRIIRALGTGMLLCGLGAAHPVIAAESLSVAEVKQVLAQAIQEAQARGAPASIAVVDRVGNALALYTMSGANTQLDGSASDCPSGCVKITSGDASKGGLEGTFVPGRVAALAKAVTGAYLSSRGNAFTTRTASQIIQDHFNPRERFAPSGPLFGVQLSQLPCSDLVIATNSAAVTVGPKRSPLGLAGDPGGIPLYKNNEPVGAIGVISDGIYSVDLNVGDVDSDNDELIAVAGTVGFEAPVDIRGNRITVEGKTFRFTDRGTESLRSTPNAAPSFDSLSASVGSLLTLNTYFDGTIRSGTAFGDAASGYRQDTSGVFGSLDAYVLVDTANQARFAPKAGTEGTADALTAVEVQAILRNALSIAFRARAQIRRPLGSHAQVTISVVDTNGDILGIVRTPDGPVFGTDVSLQKARTAAFFSSTTAATELISGGLATYVSAAQAFIGPTALTDGTAFADRSGGNLSRPYFPDGIDGAANGPFSQPISLWSPFNTGLQLDAIAANVVTHRSFLLGTSAVDTAQNCSNLPLQAETGKSRMANGFQIFPGSVPIYRGATLVGGIGVSGDGVDQDDMISFLGLHNAGIELGTGVGNAPKGIRADNLVPQGTRLRYVSCPFAPFLDSGEQTPCNGK
;
A
#
# COMPACT_ATOMS: atom_id res chain seq x y z
N MET A 1 -49.91 -5.13 -58.71
CA MET A 1 -50.99 -5.96 -58.12
C MET A 1 -50.94 -5.81 -56.60
N ARG A 2 -51.98 -5.19 -56.00
CA ARG A 2 -52.64 -5.43 -54.67
C ARG A 2 -51.71 -5.88 -53.50
N ARG A 3 -51.54 -5.22 -52.33
CA ARG A 3 -52.43 -4.54 -51.33
C ARG A 3 -51.54 -3.65 -50.40
N ILE A 4 -51.87 -2.39 -50.07
CA ILE A 4 -52.73 -1.84 -48.97
C ILE A 4 -52.17 -2.12 -47.54
N ILE A 5 -51.44 -1.15 -46.93
CA ILE A 5 -51.82 -0.17 -45.84
C ILE A 5 -51.98 -0.79 -44.43
N ARG A 6 -51.17 -0.39 -43.41
CA ARG A 6 -51.46 0.66 -42.38
C ARG A 6 -50.48 0.68 -41.18
N ALA A 7 -50.14 1.91 -40.77
CA ALA A 7 -49.89 2.44 -39.41
C ALA A 7 -48.73 1.91 -38.54
N LEU A 8 -47.70 2.74 -38.37
CA LEU A 8 -46.96 2.87 -37.10
C LEU A 8 -46.80 4.36 -36.79
N GLY A 9 -47.31 4.73 -35.62
CA GLY A 9 -47.34 6.10 -35.11
C GLY A 9 -45.99 6.56 -34.58
N THR A 10 -45.84 7.89 -34.61
CA THR A 10 -44.81 8.69 -33.97
C THR A 10 -44.74 8.39 -32.47
N GLY A 11 -43.62 7.81 -32.03
CA GLY A 11 -43.24 7.66 -30.62
C GLY A 11 -41.83 8.21 -30.43
N MET A 12 -41.77 9.44 -29.90
CA MET A 12 -40.57 10.16 -29.49
C MET A 12 -39.90 9.38 -28.34
N LEU A 13 -38.74 8.75 -28.59
CA LEU A 13 -37.99 8.05 -27.54
C LEU A 13 -37.07 9.07 -26.85
N LEU A 14 -37.47 9.51 -25.65
CA LEU A 14 -36.57 10.15 -24.69
C LEU A 14 -35.48 9.13 -24.32
N CYS A 15 -34.24 9.42 -24.70
CA CYS A 15 -33.08 8.66 -24.25
C CYS A 15 -32.63 9.22 -22.89
N GLY A 16 -33.06 8.57 -21.83
CA GLY A 16 -32.57 8.81 -20.48
C GLY A 16 -32.87 7.59 -19.62
N LEU A 17 -31.82 6.91 -19.18
CA LEU A 17 -31.71 6.14 -17.94
C LEU A 17 -30.34 5.46 -17.93
N GLY A 18 -29.57 5.73 -16.87
CA GLY A 18 -28.25 5.18 -16.64
C GLY A 18 -28.28 3.66 -16.64
N ALA A 19 -27.27 3.07 -17.29
CA ALA A 19 -26.98 1.66 -17.11
C ALA A 19 -26.54 1.46 -15.65
N ALA A 20 -27.46 0.95 -14.82
CA ALA A 20 -27.10 0.34 -13.56
C ALA A 20 -26.11 -0.79 -13.87
N HIS A 21 -24.88 -0.67 -13.38
CA HIS A 21 -23.93 -1.77 -13.41
C HIS A 21 -24.58 -2.96 -12.70
N PRO A 22 -24.53 -4.19 -13.27
CA PRO A 22 -25.08 -5.34 -12.59
C PRO A 22 -24.40 -5.47 -11.22
N VAL A 23 -25.21 -5.53 -10.16
CA VAL A 23 -24.72 -5.82 -8.80
C VAL A 23 -24.11 -7.21 -8.84
N ILE A 24 -22.78 -7.28 -8.92
CA ILE A 24 -22.04 -8.53 -8.76
C ILE A 24 -22.28 -8.99 -7.32
N ALA A 25 -22.65 -10.25 -7.14
CA ALA A 25 -22.87 -10.81 -5.82
C ALA A 25 -21.62 -10.63 -4.96
N ALA A 26 -21.80 -10.33 -3.67
CA ALA A 26 -20.68 -10.16 -2.77
C ALA A 26 -19.91 -11.49 -2.62
N GLU A 27 -18.66 -11.54 -3.06
CA GLU A 27 -17.83 -12.74 -3.05
C GLU A 27 -16.93 -12.79 -1.82
N SER A 28 -16.80 -13.97 -1.21
CA SER A 28 -15.81 -14.26 -0.17
C SER A 28 -15.44 -15.74 -0.16
N LEU A 29 -14.36 -16.09 0.54
CA LEU A 29 -13.96 -17.47 0.77
C LEU A 29 -14.80 -18.08 1.91
N SER A 30 -15.43 -19.22 1.66
CA SER A 30 -16.04 -20.05 2.70
C SER A 30 -14.98 -20.84 3.48
N VAL A 31 -15.34 -21.39 4.65
CA VAL A 31 -14.44 -22.27 5.42
C VAL A 31 -13.97 -23.47 4.59
N ALA A 32 -14.83 -24.05 3.76
CA ALA A 32 -14.49 -25.17 2.90
C ALA A 32 -13.44 -24.78 1.84
N GLU A 33 -13.59 -23.58 1.27
CA GLU A 33 -12.64 -23.05 0.28
C GLU A 33 -11.30 -22.68 0.93
N VAL A 34 -11.30 -22.10 2.13
CA VAL A 34 -10.04 -21.88 2.89
C VAL A 34 -9.32 -23.20 3.16
N LYS A 35 -10.06 -24.24 3.56
CA LYS A 35 -9.51 -25.59 3.74
C LYS A 35 -8.96 -26.18 2.44
N GLN A 36 -9.63 -25.94 1.31
CA GLN A 36 -9.16 -26.37 -0.02
C GLN A 36 -7.83 -25.70 -0.36
N VAL A 37 -7.74 -24.37 -0.23
CA VAL A 37 -6.50 -23.61 -0.47
C VAL A 37 -5.34 -24.16 0.38
N LEU A 38 -5.58 -24.41 1.67
CA LEU A 38 -4.57 -25.02 2.55
C LEU A 38 -4.18 -26.43 2.10
N ALA A 39 -5.16 -27.30 1.83
CA ALA A 39 -4.90 -28.69 1.46
C ALA A 39 -4.05 -28.81 0.20
N GLN A 40 -4.34 -28.00 -0.82
CA GLN A 40 -3.58 -27.94 -2.06
C GLN A 40 -2.13 -27.49 -1.83
N ALA A 41 -1.93 -26.41 -1.06
CA ALA A 41 -0.61 -25.92 -0.71
C ALA A 41 0.19 -26.94 0.14
N ILE A 42 -0.44 -27.56 1.14
CA ILE A 42 0.18 -28.59 1.99
C ILE A 42 0.60 -29.80 1.16
N GLN A 43 -0.24 -30.26 0.23
CA GLN A 43 0.09 -31.39 -0.64
C GLN A 43 1.30 -31.08 -1.52
N GLU A 44 1.37 -29.88 -2.11
CA GLU A 44 2.51 -29.46 -2.92
C GLU A 44 3.79 -29.35 -2.08
N ALA A 45 3.70 -28.78 -0.88
CA ALA A 45 4.81 -28.69 0.06
C ALA A 45 5.36 -30.08 0.43
N GLN A 46 4.49 -31.05 0.69
CA GLN A 46 4.87 -32.45 0.93
C GLN A 46 5.53 -33.08 -0.30
N ALA A 47 4.96 -32.90 -1.50
CA ALA A 47 5.52 -33.43 -2.75
C ALA A 47 6.90 -32.83 -3.09
N ARG A 48 7.18 -31.61 -2.59
CA ARG A 48 8.48 -30.96 -2.70
C ARG A 48 9.48 -31.35 -1.63
N GLY A 49 9.03 -31.93 -0.52
CA GLY A 49 9.86 -32.10 0.67
C GLY A 49 10.25 -30.76 1.30
N ALA A 50 9.38 -29.75 1.18
CA ALA A 50 9.60 -28.39 1.67
C ALA A 50 8.46 -27.97 2.62
N PRO A 51 8.45 -28.45 3.89
CA PRO A 51 7.45 -28.04 4.87
C PRO A 51 7.38 -26.52 5.01
N ALA A 52 6.17 -25.97 5.07
CA ALA A 52 5.94 -24.54 4.99
C ALA A 52 5.04 -23.98 6.11
N SER A 53 5.22 -22.70 6.38
CA SER A 53 4.20 -21.85 7.02
C SER A 53 3.31 -21.27 5.92
N ILE A 54 1.99 -21.40 6.08
CA ILE A 54 0.98 -21.04 5.07
C ILE A 54 -0.08 -20.15 5.73
N ALA A 55 -0.34 -18.99 5.15
CA ALA A 55 -1.38 -18.07 5.57
C ALA A 55 -2.41 -17.88 4.45
N VAL A 56 -3.68 -17.77 4.82
CA VAL A 56 -4.76 -17.36 3.93
C VAL A 56 -5.46 -16.16 4.56
N VAL A 57 -5.64 -15.08 3.79
CA VAL A 57 -6.33 -13.86 4.24
C VAL A 57 -7.52 -13.54 3.34
N ASP A 58 -8.51 -12.81 3.86
CA ASP A 58 -9.52 -12.16 3.03
C ASP A 58 -9.01 -10.84 2.43
N ARG A 59 -9.84 -10.20 1.59
CA ARG A 59 -9.48 -8.97 0.87
C ARG A 59 -9.09 -7.80 1.79
N VAL A 60 -9.56 -7.78 3.04
CA VAL A 60 -9.24 -6.72 4.01
C VAL A 60 -8.23 -7.16 5.06
N GLY A 61 -7.58 -8.29 4.84
CA GLY A 61 -6.42 -8.76 5.60
C GLY A 61 -6.79 -9.51 6.88
N ASN A 62 -8.03 -9.94 7.07
CA ASN A 62 -8.34 -10.87 8.17
C ASN A 62 -7.64 -12.20 7.90
N ALA A 63 -6.86 -12.70 8.86
CA ALA A 63 -6.27 -14.03 8.77
C ALA A 63 -7.38 -15.08 8.88
N LEU A 64 -7.63 -15.80 7.78
CA LEU A 64 -8.63 -16.86 7.69
C LEU A 64 -8.08 -18.19 8.15
N ALA A 65 -6.79 -18.42 7.90
CA ALA A 65 -6.04 -19.53 8.41
C ALA A 65 -4.55 -19.19 8.52
N LEU A 66 -3.90 -19.80 9.53
CA LEU A 66 -2.45 -19.80 9.68
C LEU A 66 -2.02 -21.22 10.08
N TYR A 67 -1.42 -21.94 9.14
CA TYR A 67 -1.01 -23.32 9.30
C TYR A 67 0.51 -23.43 9.21
N THR A 68 1.12 -24.19 10.11
CA THR A 68 2.57 -24.45 10.08
C THR A 68 2.78 -25.96 10.00
N MET A 69 3.43 -26.41 8.93
CA MET A 69 3.79 -27.80 8.75
C MET A 69 4.88 -28.21 9.76
N SER A 70 4.87 -29.47 10.18
CA SER A 70 5.94 -30.03 11.01
C SER A 70 7.27 -29.93 10.27
N GLY A 71 8.26 -29.30 10.90
CA GLY A 71 9.59 -29.06 10.31
C GLY A 71 9.67 -27.84 9.38
N ALA A 72 8.64 -27.00 9.31
CA ALA A 72 8.69 -25.77 8.51
C ALA A 72 9.68 -24.76 9.10
N ASN A 73 10.44 -24.10 8.21
CA ASN A 73 11.32 -22.98 8.53
C ASN A 73 12.41 -23.31 9.58
N THR A 74 12.94 -24.53 9.58
CA THR A 74 13.97 -24.99 10.54
C THR A 74 15.40 -24.89 10.01
N GLN A 75 15.60 -24.42 8.78
CA GLN A 75 16.89 -24.35 8.09
C GLN A 75 17.92 -23.50 8.83
N LEU A 76 17.46 -22.52 9.62
CA LEU A 76 18.30 -21.59 10.37
C LEU A 76 18.11 -21.71 11.89
N ASP A 77 17.55 -22.83 12.38
CA ASP A 77 17.37 -23.06 13.82
C ASP A 77 18.70 -22.94 14.57
N GLY A 78 18.66 -22.29 15.74
CA GLY A 78 19.85 -21.98 16.54
C GLY A 78 20.72 -20.83 16.00
N SER A 79 20.41 -20.23 14.85
CA SER A 79 21.17 -19.08 14.30
C SER A 79 20.94 -17.78 15.06
N ALA A 80 19.85 -17.68 15.83
CA ALA A 80 19.53 -16.53 16.66
C ALA A 80 19.04 -16.98 18.05
N SER A 81 19.58 -16.37 19.10
CA SER A 81 19.25 -16.75 20.49
C SER A 81 17.82 -16.41 20.89
N ASP A 82 17.23 -15.38 20.29
CA ASP A 82 15.86 -14.92 20.56
C ASP A 82 14.80 -15.51 19.60
N CYS A 83 15.25 -16.35 18.66
CA CYS A 83 14.40 -17.05 17.69
C CYS A 83 14.96 -18.48 17.49
N PRO A 84 14.81 -19.37 18.48
CA PRO A 84 15.55 -20.63 18.51
C PRO A 84 15.08 -21.65 17.47
N SER A 85 13.81 -21.61 17.05
CA SER A 85 13.27 -22.55 16.07
C SER A 85 12.11 -22.00 15.24
N GLY A 86 11.99 -22.44 13.99
CA GLY A 86 10.86 -22.15 13.10
C GLY A 86 10.82 -20.69 12.63
N CYS A 87 11.99 -20.09 12.48
CA CYS A 87 12.18 -18.68 12.18
C CYS A 87 12.72 -18.47 10.77
N VAL A 88 12.34 -17.34 10.18
CA VAL A 88 12.85 -16.88 8.90
C VAL A 88 13.75 -15.67 9.11
N LYS A 89 14.81 -15.58 8.33
CA LYS A 89 15.74 -14.44 8.34
C LYS A 89 15.31 -13.41 7.31
N ILE A 90 15.14 -12.16 7.72
CA ILE A 90 14.94 -11.04 6.81
C ILE A 90 16.28 -10.73 6.14
N THR A 91 16.34 -10.79 4.82
CA THR A 91 17.57 -10.43 4.10
C THR A 91 17.37 -10.06 2.64
N SER A 92 18.12 -9.09 2.15
CA SER A 92 18.27 -8.83 0.71
C SER A 92 19.31 -9.72 0.02
N GLY A 93 19.95 -10.64 0.75
CA GLY A 93 21.05 -11.46 0.23
C GLY A 93 22.44 -10.85 0.41
N ASP A 94 22.55 -9.66 0.99
CA ASP A 94 23.80 -9.00 1.35
C ASP A 94 23.78 -8.57 2.82
N ALA A 95 24.53 -9.28 3.67
CA ALA A 95 24.57 -9.02 5.11
C ALA A 95 25.33 -7.74 5.49
N SER A 96 26.00 -7.07 4.54
CA SER A 96 26.58 -5.75 4.77
C SER A 96 25.54 -4.63 4.75
N LYS A 97 24.35 -4.91 4.22
CA LYS A 97 23.19 -4.01 4.32
C LYS A 97 22.75 -3.91 5.78
N GLY A 98 22.37 -2.70 6.21
CA GLY A 98 21.98 -2.40 7.60
C GLY A 98 20.49 -2.61 7.89
N GLY A 99 19.94 -1.86 8.85
CA GLY A 99 18.48 -1.85 9.09
C GLY A 99 17.94 -3.17 9.63
N LEU A 100 16.94 -3.76 8.95
CA LEU A 100 16.32 -5.02 9.36
C LEU A 100 17.06 -6.29 8.85
N GLU A 101 18.16 -6.12 8.14
CA GLU A 101 18.95 -7.22 7.59
C GLU A 101 19.50 -8.13 8.70
N GLY A 102 19.35 -9.44 8.51
CA GLY A 102 19.79 -10.45 9.48
C GLY A 102 18.88 -10.59 10.69
N THR A 103 17.76 -9.84 10.78
CA THR A 103 16.78 -10.02 11.84
C THR A 103 15.91 -11.25 11.59
N PHE A 104 15.45 -11.90 12.67
CA PHE A 104 14.66 -13.13 12.59
C PHE A 104 13.22 -12.93 13.05
N VAL A 105 12.25 -13.49 12.34
CA VAL A 105 10.83 -13.47 12.70
C VAL A 105 10.22 -14.87 12.54
N PRO A 106 9.12 -15.22 13.23
CA PRO A 106 8.48 -16.52 13.02
C PRO A 106 8.06 -16.73 11.56
N GLY A 107 8.19 -17.94 11.00
CA GLY A 107 7.80 -18.21 9.60
C GLY A 107 6.34 -17.84 9.30
N ARG A 108 5.44 -18.10 10.24
CA ARG A 108 4.01 -17.72 10.13
C ARG A 108 3.77 -16.20 10.03
N VAL A 109 4.68 -15.38 10.57
CA VAL A 109 4.63 -13.92 10.43
C VAL A 109 4.95 -13.50 9.00
N ALA A 110 5.98 -14.10 8.40
CA ALA A 110 6.34 -13.86 7.01
C ALA A 110 5.26 -14.35 6.03
N ALA A 111 4.72 -15.56 6.22
CA ALA A 111 3.60 -16.07 5.42
C ALA A 111 2.41 -15.11 5.44
N LEU A 112 2.05 -14.58 6.61
CA LEU A 112 0.95 -13.61 6.73
C LEU A 112 1.25 -12.28 6.00
N ALA A 113 2.48 -11.75 6.11
CA ALA A 113 2.87 -10.54 5.39
C ALA A 113 2.81 -10.73 3.86
N LYS A 114 3.25 -11.88 3.36
CA LYS A 114 3.13 -12.26 1.94
C LYS A 114 1.67 -12.34 1.49
N ALA A 115 0.81 -12.97 2.28
CA ALA A 115 -0.62 -13.09 2.00
C ALA A 115 -1.29 -11.70 1.94
N VAL A 116 -1.09 -10.87 2.96
CA VAL A 116 -1.64 -9.50 2.99
C VAL A 116 -1.17 -8.69 1.77
N THR A 117 0.09 -8.86 1.35
CA THR A 117 0.62 -8.17 0.18
C THR A 117 -0.11 -8.57 -1.11
N GLY A 118 -0.31 -9.86 -1.35
CA GLY A 118 -1.09 -10.34 -2.50
C GLY A 118 -2.52 -9.79 -2.51
N ALA A 119 -3.19 -9.79 -1.34
CA ALA A 119 -4.56 -9.29 -1.20
C ALA A 119 -4.65 -7.77 -1.42
N TYR A 120 -3.69 -7.01 -0.90
CA TYR A 120 -3.80 -5.55 -0.85
C TYR A 120 -3.34 -4.85 -2.11
N LEU A 121 -2.40 -5.42 -2.87
CA LEU A 121 -1.95 -4.86 -4.14
C LEU A 121 -2.91 -5.16 -5.31
N SER A 122 -3.88 -6.04 -5.10
CA SER A 122 -4.78 -6.53 -6.15
C SER A 122 -6.16 -5.86 -6.11
N SER A 123 -6.82 -5.83 -7.27
CA SER A 123 -8.13 -5.24 -7.51
C SER A 123 -8.86 -5.96 -8.66
N ARG A 124 -10.04 -5.51 -9.07
CA ARG A 124 -10.71 -6.04 -10.27
C ARG A 124 -9.97 -5.68 -11.56
N GLY A 125 -9.16 -4.63 -11.54
CA GLY A 125 -8.43 -4.14 -12.71
C GLY A 125 -6.97 -4.60 -12.79
N ASN A 126 -6.41 -5.15 -11.71
CA ASN A 126 -5.03 -5.59 -11.66
C ASN A 126 -4.84 -6.70 -10.61
N ALA A 127 -4.01 -7.69 -10.91
CA ALA A 127 -3.63 -8.74 -9.99
C ALA A 127 -2.10 -8.76 -9.86
N PHE A 128 -1.62 -8.43 -8.67
CA PHE A 128 -0.20 -8.34 -8.35
C PHE A 128 0.15 -9.32 -7.25
N THR A 129 1.36 -9.88 -7.34
CA THR A 129 1.92 -10.81 -6.36
C THR A 129 3.07 -10.14 -5.61
N THR A 130 3.65 -10.86 -4.65
CA THR A 130 4.91 -10.42 -4.04
C THR A 130 6.07 -10.31 -5.03
N ARG A 131 6.06 -11.00 -6.18
CA ARG A 131 7.04 -10.74 -7.26
C ARG A 131 6.85 -9.38 -7.91
N THR A 132 5.60 -8.99 -8.17
CA THR A 132 5.31 -7.63 -8.65
C THR A 132 5.81 -6.60 -7.64
N ALA A 133 5.53 -6.83 -6.35
CA ALA A 133 6.01 -5.98 -5.26
C ALA A 133 7.54 -5.92 -5.24
N SER A 134 8.22 -7.06 -5.35
CA SER A 134 9.68 -7.14 -5.39
C SER A 134 10.30 -6.25 -6.46
N GLN A 135 9.76 -6.27 -7.67
CA GLN A 135 10.27 -5.47 -8.78
C GLN A 135 10.15 -3.97 -8.49
N ILE A 136 9.02 -3.52 -7.95
CA ILE A 136 8.70 -2.08 -7.87
C ILE A 136 9.23 -1.36 -6.64
N ILE A 137 9.95 -2.05 -5.74
CA ILE A 137 10.47 -1.49 -4.48
C ILE A 137 11.98 -1.29 -4.45
N GLN A 138 12.68 -1.71 -5.50
CA GLN A 138 14.15 -1.77 -5.53
C GLN A 138 14.79 -0.46 -5.99
N ASP A 139 16.12 -0.38 -5.88
CA ASP A 139 16.95 0.77 -6.27
C ASP A 139 16.92 1.06 -7.78
N HIS A 140 16.50 0.08 -8.58
CA HIS A 140 16.12 0.21 -10.00
C HIS A 140 14.73 -0.40 -10.22
N PHE A 141 13.97 0.12 -11.19
CA PHE A 141 12.65 -0.43 -11.51
C PHE A 141 12.74 -1.89 -11.98
N ASN A 142 13.69 -2.20 -12.86
CA ASN A 142 14.10 -3.58 -13.05
C ASN A 142 15.44 -3.76 -12.35
N PRO A 143 15.50 -4.61 -11.31
CA PRO A 143 16.76 -4.98 -10.67
C PRO A 143 17.80 -5.39 -11.70
N ARG A 144 19.05 -4.92 -11.50
CA ARG A 144 20.21 -5.09 -12.40
C ARG A 144 20.17 -4.29 -13.71
N GLU A 145 19.09 -3.59 -14.03
CA GLU A 145 19.06 -2.63 -15.14
C GLU A 145 19.75 -1.33 -14.71
N ARG A 146 21.01 -1.18 -15.14
CA ARG A 146 21.83 0.01 -14.83
C ARG A 146 21.27 1.27 -15.48
N PHE A 147 21.52 2.41 -14.83
CA PHE A 147 21.11 3.74 -15.28
C PHE A 147 19.60 3.88 -15.49
N ALA A 148 18.81 3.17 -14.69
CA ALA A 148 17.35 3.23 -14.66
C ALA A 148 16.88 3.84 -13.33
N PRO A 149 15.75 4.56 -13.29
CA PRO A 149 15.21 5.07 -12.03
C PRO A 149 14.83 3.92 -11.10
N SER A 150 14.78 4.19 -9.79
CA SER A 150 14.26 3.27 -8.79
C SER A 150 12.82 2.84 -9.06
N GLY A 151 12.42 1.71 -8.47
CA GLY A 151 11.06 1.22 -8.54
C GLY A 151 10.04 2.29 -8.11
N PRO A 152 8.86 2.35 -8.77
CA PRO A 152 7.90 3.43 -8.55
C PRO A 152 7.32 3.44 -7.14
N LEU A 153 7.31 2.31 -6.44
CA LEU A 153 6.78 2.14 -5.08
C LEU A 153 7.91 1.85 -4.07
N PHE A 154 9.13 2.30 -4.36
CA PHE A 154 10.27 2.27 -3.45
C PHE A 154 9.88 2.73 -2.04
N GLY A 155 10.08 1.87 -1.03
CA GLY A 155 9.74 2.14 0.37
C GLY A 155 8.33 1.76 0.80
N VAL A 156 7.46 1.26 -0.11
CA VAL A 156 6.08 0.85 0.24
C VAL A 156 6.03 -0.30 1.25
N GLN A 157 7.12 -1.06 1.42
CA GLN A 157 7.24 -2.11 2.43
C GLN A 157 6.97 -1.56 3.83
N LEU A 158 7.34 -0.30 4.10
CA LEU A 158 7.14 0.37 5.38
C LEU A 158 5.77 1.06 5.46
N SER A 159 4.73 0.34 5.04
CA SER A 159 3.31 0.74 5.13
C SER A 159 2.46 -0.40 5.69
N GLN A 160 1.19 -0.14 6.00
CA GLN A 160 0.30 -1.09 6.69
C GLN A 160 0.89 -1.57 8.03
N LEU A 161 1.65 -0.68 8.67
CA LEU A 161 2.49 -1.00 9.81
C LEU A 161 1.67 -1.35 11.06
N PRO A 162 2.22 -2.18 11.96
CA PRO A 162 1.50 -2.65 13.14
C PRO A 162 1.21 -1.56 14.19
N CYS A 163 1.88 -0.42 14.09
CA CYS A 163 1.70 0.77 14.92
C CYS A 163 0.83 1.86 14.27
N SER A 164 0.35 1.67 13.02
CA SER A 164 -0.36 2.72 12.29
C SER A 164 -1.72 2.99 12.94
N ASP A 165 -1.99 4.26 13.21
CA ASP A 165 -3.22 4.70 13.87
C ASP A 165 -4.47 4.64 12.96
N LEU A 166 -4.29 4.33 11.67
CA LEU A 166 -5.38 4.09 10.73
C LEU A 166 -5.80 2.62 10.69
N VAL A 167 -4.86 1.68 10.68
CA VAL A 167 -5.14 0.25 10.40
C VAL A 167 -5.47 -0.55 11.66
N ILE A 168 -5.35 0.06 12.85
CA ILE A 168 -5.64 -0.60 14.12
C ILE A 168 -7.05 -0.23 14.61
N ALA A 169 -8.04 -0.97 14.13
CA ALA A 169 -9.37 -1.01 14.73
C ALA A 169 -9.45 -2.21 15.70
N THR A 170 -8.91 -2.06 16.92
CA THR A 170 -8.97 -3.03 18.04
C THR A 170 -8.71 -4.49 17.64
N ASN A 171 -7.48 -4.98 17.84
CA ASN A 171 -7.13 -6.38 17.55
C ASN A 171 -7.51 -7.38 18.66
N SER A 172 -8.50 -7.03 19.49
CA SER A 172 -9.02 -7.88 20.56
C SER A 172 -10.03 -8.93 20.06
N ALA A 173 -10.45 -8.87 18.79
CA ALA A 173 -11.34 -9.83 18.17
C ALA A 173 -10.75 -10.41 16.88
N ALA A 174 -11.06 -11.67 16.62
CA ALA A 174 -10.36 -12.47 15.62
C ALA A 174 -10.81 -12.19 14.16
N VAL A 175 -11.95 -11.53 13.94
CA VAL A 175 -12.34 -10.85 12.68
C VAL A 175 -12.87 -9.48 13.08
N THR A 176 -12.38 -8.41 12.44
CA THR A 176 -12.97 -7.07 12.59
C THR A 176 -12.97 -6.35 11.24
N VAL A 177 -13.60 -5.18 11.19
CA VAL A 177 -13.54 -4.28 10.04
C VAL A 177 -12.10 -3.94 9.67
N GLY A 178 -11.81 -3.90 8.37
CA GLY A 178 -10.50 -3.56 7.84
C GLY A 178 -10.27 -2.06 7.62
N PRO A 179 -9.13 -1.69 7.00
CA PRO A 179 -8.03 -2.59 6.63
C PRO A 179 -7.28 -3.10 7.88
N LYS A 180 -6.87 -4.36 7.87
CA LYS A 180 -5.98 -4.92 8.89
C LYS A 180 -4.53 -4.48 8.68
N ARG A 181 -3.77 -4.40 9.77
CA ARG A 181 -2.30 -4.27 9.74
C ARG A 181 -1.63 -5.52 9.18
N SER A 182 -0.47 -5.33 8.56
CA SER A 182 0.46 -6.42 8.22
C SER A 182 1.55 -6.52 9.31
N PRO A 183 2.00 -7.72 9.70
CA PRO A 183 2.97 -7.84 10.78
C PRO A 183 4.39 -7.36 10.41
N LEU A 184 4.73 -7.31 9.11
CA LEU A 184 6.04 -6.83 8.62
C LEU A 184 5.92 -5.70 7.59
N GLY A 185 4.72 -5.11 7.45
CA GLY A 185 4.39 -4.30 6.28
C GLY A 185 4.25 -5.13 5.00
N LEU A 186 4.52 -4.55 3.83
CA LEU A 186 4.38 -5.28 2.55
C LEU A 186 5.64 -6.07 2.18
N ALA A 187 5.45 -7.21 1.53
CA ALA A 187 6.49 -8.19 1.22
C ALA A 187 6.92 -8.13 -0.25
N GLY A 188 8.23 -8.14 -0.50
CA GLY A 188 8.80 -8.38 -1.84
C GLY A 188 9.19 -9.84 -2.08
N ASP A 189 9.05 -10.69 -1.07
CA ASP A 189 9.52 -12.07 -1.11
C ASP A 189 8.51 -12.98 -1.84
N PRO A 190 8.89 -13.75 -2.87
CA PRO A 190 7.98 -14.62 -3.63
C PRO A 190 7.12 -15.53 -2.73
N GLY A 191 5.90 -15.85 -3.16
CA GLY A 191 4.98 -16.72 -2.40
C GLY A 191 3.72 -16.05 -1.84
N GLY A 192 3.46 -14.77 -2.13
CA GLY A 192 2.18 -14.11 -1.89
C GLY A 192 1.38 -13.93 -3.18
N ILE A 193 0.24 -14.61 -3.31
CA ILE A 193 -0.57 -14.64 -4.55
C ILE A 193 -2.04 -14.35 -4.24
N PRO A 194 -2.70 -13.44 -5.00
CA PRO A 194 -4.11 -13.12 -4.77
C PRO A 194 -5.05 -14.26 -5.20
N LEU A 195 -6.17 -14.37 -4.51
CA LEU A 195 -7.23 -15.35 -4.76
C LEU A 195 -8.48 -14.62 -5.30
N TYR A 196 -9.08 -15.18 -6.34
CA TYR A 196 -10.25 -14.62 -7.03
C TYR A 196 -11.40 -15.62 -7.11
N LYS A 197 -12.64 -15.13 -7.03
CA LYS A 197 -13.86 -15.89 -7.34
C LYS A 197 -14.71 -15.07 -8.28
N ASN A 198 -15.17 -15.65 -9.39
CA ASN A 198 -16.03 -14.93 -10.35
C ASN A 198 -15.44 -13.57 -10.81
N ASN A 199 -14.11 -13.51 -10.99
CA ASN A 199 -13.32 -12.29 -11.29
C ASN A 199 -13.29 -11.22 -10.18
N GLU A 200 -13.80 -11.53 -8.99
CA GLU A 200 -13.72 -10.69 -7.80
C GLU A 200 -12.53 -11.11 -6.93
N PRO A 201 -11.66 -10.17 -6.50
CA PRO A 201 -10.65 -10.46 -5.49
C PRO A 201 -11.34 -10.80 -4.16
N VAL A 202 -11.00 -11.95 -3.59
CA VAL A 202 -11.59 -12.45 -2.32
C VAL A 202 -10.57 -12.60 -1.20
N GLY A 203 -9.28 -12.50 -1.50
CA GLY A 203 -8.21 -12.71 -0.54
C GLY A 203 -6.87 -13.01 -1.18
N ALA A 204 -6.02 -13.69 -0.44
CA ALA A 204 -4.72 -14.15 -0.92
C ALA A 204 -4.18 -15.31 -0.07
N ILE A 205 -3.26 -16.07 -0.66
CA ILE A 205 -2.40 -17.03 0.02
C ILE A 205 -0.99 -16.44 0.16
N GLY A 206 -0.32 -16.74 1.26
CA GLY A 206 1.08 -16.44 1.51
C GLY A 206 1.81 -17.66 2.05
N VAL A 207 3.00 -17.96 1.53
CA VAL A 207 3.77 -19.16 1.89
C VAL A 207 5.21 -18.79 2.22
N ILE A 208 5.76 -19.41 3.27
CA ILE A 208 7.21 -19.47 3.44
C ILE A 208 7.70 -20.85 3.85
N SER A 209 8.67 -21.39 3.12
CA SER A 209 9.17 -22.75 3.26
C SER A 209 10.69 -22.82 3.43
N ASP A 210 11.44 -21.85 2.90
CA ASP A 210 12.90 -21.91 2.77
C ASP A 210 13.68 -21.30 3.95
N GLY A 211 13.02 -20.54 4.82
CA GLY A 211 13.65 -19.89 5.98
C GLY A 211 14.13 -18.46 5.70
N ILE A 212 13.80 -17.87 4.55
CA ILE A 212 14.35 -16.59 4.09
C ILE A 212 13.21 -15.65 3.68
N TYR A 213 13.12 -14.49 4.32
CA TYR A 213 12.20 -13.42 3.91
C TYR A 213 12.99 -12.36 3.13
N SER A 214 12.86 -12.39 1.80
CA SER A 214 13.76 -11.66 0.89
C SER A 214 13.10 -10.81 -0.19
N VAL A 215 13.85 -10.53 -1.25
CA VAL A 215 13.43 -9.86 -2.47
C VAL A 215 14.11 -10.56 -3.66
N ASP A 216 13.44 -10.55 -4.81
CA ASP A 216 13.97 -11.06 -6.06
C ASP A 216 14.86 -10.00 -6.72
N LEU A 217 16.17 -10.19 -6.63
CA LEU A 217 17.18 -9.29 -7.18
C LEU A 217 17.41 -9.49 -8.69
N ASN A 218 16.65 -10.36 -9.37
CA ASN A 218 16.88 -10.68 -10.78
C ASN A 218 15.60 -10.90 -11.58
N VAL A 219 15.02 -9.82 -12.10
CA VAL A 219 13.83 -9.94 -12.97
C VAL A 219 14.12 -10.54 -14.36
N GLY A 220 15.38 -10.83 -14.69
CA GLY A 220 15.82 -11.37 -15.98
C GLY A 220 15.86 -12.89 -16.08
N ASP A 221 15.71 -13.62 -14.97
CA ASP A 221 15.63 -15.08 -15.00
C ASP A 221 14.19 -15.59 -14.79
N VAL A 222 14.05 -16.91 -14.76
CA VAL A 222 12.81 -17.64 -14.44
C VAL A 222 13.20 -18.78 -13.51
N ASP A 223 13.00 -18.57 -12.21
CA ASP A 223 13.45 -19.51 -11.19
C ASP A 223 12.42 -20.63 -10.91
N SER A 224 12.63 -21.39 -9.83
CA SER A 224 11.69 -22.39 -9.34
C SER A 224 11.60 -22.32 -7.82
N ASP A 225 11.24 -21.13 -7.35
CA ASP A 225 11.02 -20.84 -5.94
C ASP A 225 9.94 -21.74 -5.32
N ASN A 226 10.25 -22.33 -4.16
CA ASN A 226 9.33 -23.27 -3.49
C ASN A 226 8.16 -22.55 -2.84
N ASP A 227 8.37 -21.35 -2.28
CA ASP A 227 7.32 -20.58 -1.63
C ASP A 227 6.25 -20.20 -2.66
N GLU A 228 6.68 -19.72 -3.82
CA GLU A 228 5.82 -19.43 -4.96
C GLU A 228 5.08 -20.66 -5.46
N LEU A 229 5.77 -21.77 -5.73
CA LEU A 229 5.11 -22.95 -6.31
C LEU A 229 4.11 -23.60 -5.34
N ILE A 230 4.39 -23.59 -4.05
CA ILE A 230 3.44 -24.02 -3.01
C ILE A 230 2.23 -23.07 -2.97
N ALA A 231 2.45 -21.76 -3.09
CA ALA A 231 1.37 -20.78 -3.16
C ALA A 231 0.53 -20.95 -4.44
N VAL A 232 1.15 -21.21 -5.60
CA VAL A 232 0.48 -21.47 -6.88
C VAL A 232 -0.45 -22.67 -6.76
N ALA A 233 -0.02 -23.75 -6.09
CA ALA A 233 -0.89 -24.91 -5.85
C ALA A 233 -2.17 -24.52 -5.09
N GLY A 234 -2.05 -23.68 -4.07
CA GLY A 234 -3.19 -23.16 -3.29
C GLY A 234 -4.12 -22.22 -4.05
N THR A 235 -3.73 -21.75 -5.25
CA THR A 235 -4.58 -20.89 -6.08
C THR A 235 -5.49 -21.64 -7.04
N VAL A 236 -5.38 -22.97 -7.15
CA VAL A 236 -6.16 -23.74 -8.13
C VAL A 236 -7.65 -23.75 -7.79
N GLY A 237 -8.45 -23.19 -8.69
CA GLY A 237 -9.88 -22.89 -8.49
C GLY A 237 -10.17 -21.47 -8.02
N PHE A 238 -9.13 -20.67 -7.76
CA PHE A 238 -9.19 -19.28 -7.30
C PHE A 238 -8.22 -18.37 -8.07
N GLU A 239 -7.87 -18.74 -9.30
CA GLU A 239 -6.82 -18.07 -10.06
C GLU A 239 -7.21 -16.64 -10.43
N ALA A 240 -6.26 -15.72 -10.34
CA ALA A 240 -6.43 -14.38 -10.90
C ALA A 240 -6.74 -14.43 -12.41
N PRO A 241 -7.69 -13.61 -12.92
CA PRO A 241 -7.98 -13.55 -14.34
C PRO A 241 -6.72 -13.18 -15.13
N VAL A 242 -6.42 -13.95 -16.19
CA VAL A 242 -5.16 -13.83 -16.94
C VAL A 242 -4.93 -12.42 -17.44
N ASP A 243 -5.98 -11.74 -17.89
CA ASP A 243 -5.89 -10.40 -18.49
C ASP A 243 -5.49 -9.30 -17.51
N ILE A 244 -5.64 -9.49 -16.21
CA ILE A 244 -5.29 -8.46 -15.21
C ILE A 244 -4.02 -8.80 -14.44
N ARG A 245 -3.38 -9.94 -14.69
CA ARG A 245 -2.11 -10.33 -14.04
C ARG A 245 -1.00 -9.34 -14.37
N GLY A 246 -0.07 -9.14 -13.43
CA GLY A 246 1.06 -8.19 -13.58
C GLY A 246 1.82 -8.31 -14.91
N ASN A 247 2.04 -9.53 -15.40
CA ASN A 247 2.72 -9.78 -16.68
C ASN A 247 1.91 -9.41 -17.93
N ARG A 248 0.68 -8.92 -17.78
CA ARG A 248 -0.15 -8.32 -18.83
C ARG A 248 -0.32 -6.80 -18.68
N ILE A 249 0.33 -6.21 -17.69
CA ILE A 249 0.27 -4.77 -17.40
C ILE A 249 1.64 -4.17 -17.71
N THR A 250 1.64 -3.07 -18.46
CA THR A 250 2.86 -2.41 -18.93
C THR A 250 2.98 -1.02 -18.32
N VAL A 251 4.18 -0.70 -17.81
CA VAL A 251 4.57 0.63 -17.34
C VAL A 251 5.92 0.95 -17.95
N GLU A 252 6.07 2.13 -18.58
CA GLU A 252 7.32 2.52 -19.27
C GLU A 252 7.81 1.48 -20.30
N GLY A 253 6.88 0.82 -21.00
CA GLY A 253 7.20 -0.24 -21.96
C GLY A 253 7.65 -1.57 -21.36
N LYS A 254 7.68 -1.70 -20.02
CA LYS A 254 8.07 -2.91 -19.28
C LYS A 254 6.86 -3.58 -18.65
N THR A 255 6.84 -4.90 -18.61
CA THR A 255 5.79 -5.66 -17.91
C THR A 255 6.17 -5.93 -16.46
N PHE A 256 5.19 -5.99 -15.57
CA PHE A 256 5.43 -6.47 -14.22
C PHE A 256 5.62 -7.99 -14.18
N ARG A 257 6.37 -8.50 -13.19
CA ARG A 257 6.37 -9.94 -12.85
C ARG A 257 5.03 -10.33 -12.20
N PHE A 258 4.63 -11.59 -12.33
CA PHE A 258 3.46 -12.15 -11.63
C PHE A 258 3.85 -13.44 -10.89
N THR A 259 4.05 -14.53 -11.61
CA THR A 259 4.76 -15.72 -11.10
C THR A 259 5.74 -16.15 -12.18
N ASP A 260 6.82 -16.83 -11.78
CA ASP A 260 7.83 -17.32 -12.73
C ASP A 260 7.40 -18.63 -13.35
N ARG A 261 6.68 -19.43 -12.57
CA ARG A 261 6.16 -20.73 -12.96
C ARG A 261 4.65 -20.81 -12.70
N GLY A 262 3.97 -21.62 -13.51
CA GLY A 262 2.56 -21.90 -13.37
C GLY A 262 2.27 -23.31 -12.84
N THR A 263 1.03 -23.73 -12.98
CA THR A 263 0.53 -25.03 -12.51
C THR A 263 1.20 -26.22 -13.19
N GLU A 264 1.79 -26.01 -14.37
CA GLU A 264 2.59 -27.01 -15.08
C GLU A 264 3.89 -27.42 -14.36
N SER A 265 4.34 -26.62 -13.39
CA SER A 265 5.56 -26.88 -12.61
C SER A 265 5.30 -27.50 -11.23
N LEU A 266 4.04 -27.84 -10.93
CA LEU A 266 3.63 -28.48 -9.67
C LEU A 266 4.04 -29.96 -9.65
N ARG A 267 4.41 -30.46 -8.47
CA ARG A 267 4.71 -31.88 -8.24
C ARG A 267 3.50 -32.68 -7.76
N SER A 268 2.50 -32.00 -7.23
CA SER A 268 1.21 -32.55 -6.83
C SER A 268 0.14 -32.35 -7.90
N THR A 269 -1.03 -32.93 -7.67
CA THR A 269 -2.25 -32.64 -8.44
C THR A 269 -3.23 -31.95 -7.50
N PRO A 270 -3.34 -30.60 -7.51
CA PRO A 270 -4.11 -29.87 -6.50
C PRO A 270 -5.57 -30.30 -6.37
N ASN A 271 -6.23 -30.65 -7.47
CA ASN A 271 -7.62 -31.15 -7.44
C ASN A 271 -7.77 -32.54 -6.79
N ALA A 272 -6.66 -33.24 -6.56
CA ALA A 272 -6.60 -34.52 -5.85
C ALA A 272 -5.98 -34.37 -4.44
N ALA A 273 -5.90 -33.15 -3.91
CA ALA A 273 -5.44 -32.92 -2.54
C ALA A 273 -6.35 -33.64 -1.53
N PRO A 274 -5.78 -34.35 -0.53
CA PRO A 274 -6.57 -34.90 0.56
C PRO A 274 -7.36 -33.80 1.26
N SER A 275 -8.54 -34.13 1.80
CA SER A 275 -9.30 -33.17 2.60
C SER A 275 -8.45 -32.66 3.76
N PHE A 276 -8.48 -31.35 4.03
CA PHE A 276 -7.76 -30.76 5.17
C PHE A 276 -8.11 -31.47 6.49
N ASP A 277 -9.39 -31.82 6.69
CA ASP A 277 -9.86 -32.48 7.92
C ASP A 277 -9.38 -33.93 8.07
N SER A 278 -8.79 -34.51 7.00
CA SER A 278 -8.18 -35.84 7.02
C SER A 278 -6.67 -35.82 7.30
N LEU A 279 -6.04 -34.63 7.34
CA LEU A 279 -4.62 -34.50 7.61
C LEU A 279 -4.31 -34.85 9.08
N SER A 280 -3.30 -35.69 9.30
CA SER A 280 -2.86 -36.02 10.66
C SER A 280 -2.13 -34.84 11.31
N ALA A 281 -2.16 -34.79 12.64
CA ALA A 281 -1.41 -33.79 13.41
C ALA A 281 0.12 -33.86 13.20
N SER A 282 0.64 -34.95 12.64
CA SER A 282 2.05 -35.10 12.27
C SER A 282 2.43 -34.35 10.99
N VAL A 283 1.45 -33.87 10.21
CA VAL A 283 1.71 -33.01 9.04
C VAL A 283 1.99 -31.57 9.47
N GLY A 284 1.34 -31.12 10.55
CA GLY A 284 1.39 -29.74 11.03
C GLY A 284 0.15 -29.38 11.85
N SER A 285 0.06 -28.11 12.22
CA SER A 285 -1.04 -27.60 13.04
C SER A 285 -1.41 -26.16 12.69
N LEU A 286 -2.64 -25.78 13.04
CA LEU A 286 -3.06 -24.39 13.08
C LEU A 286 -2.43 -23.74 14.31
N LEU A 287 -1.67 -22.66 14.09
CA LEU A 287 -0.98 -21.96 15.17
C LEU A 287 -1.57 -20.58 15.38
N THR A 288 -1.68 -20.17 16.65
CA THR A 288 -2.08 -18.81 16.99
C THR A 288 -0.99 -17.82 16.61
N LEU A 289 -1.40 -16.58 16.37
CA LEU A 289 -0.53 -15.43 16.27
C LEU A 289 -1.20 -14.28 17.00
N ASN A 290 -0.60 -13.86 18.12
CA ASN A 290 -1.17 -12.85 19.00
C ASN A 290 -1.75 -11.70 18.21
N THR A 291 -3.01 -11.33 18.45
CA THR A 291 -3.75 -10.22 17.78
C THR A 291 -4.03 -10.37 16.29
N TYR A 292 -3.55 -11.43 15.63
CA TYR A 292 -3.78 -11.68 14.19
C TYR A 292 -4.67 -12.89 13.95
N PHE A 293 -4.46 -13.98 14.69
CA PHE A 293 -5.17 -15.24 14.46
C PHE A 293 -5.26 -16.08 15.74
N ASP A 294 -6.44 -16.64 16.01
CA ASP A 294 -6.74 -17.38 17.25
C ASP A 294 -6.59 -18.90 17.12
N GLY A 295 -6.12 -19.41 15.97
CA GLY A 295 -5.96 -20.85 15.71
C GLY A 295 -7.18 -21.50 15.02
N THR A 296 -8.25 -20.76 14.74
CA THR A 296 -9.48 -21.31 14.15
C THR A 296 -9.70 -20.84 12.71
N ILE A 297 -9.85 -21.80 11.78
CA ILE A 297 -10.23 -21.53 10.39
C ILE A 297 -11.61 -20.89 10.32
N ARG A 298 -11.75 -19.86 9.48
CA ARG A 298 -12.99 -19.08 9.31
C ARG A 298 -13.24 -18.72 7.85
N SER A 299 -14.47 -18.31 7.55
CA SER A 299 -14.81 -17.70 6.26
C SER A 299 -14.29 -16.26 6.18
N GLY A 300 -13.99 -15.83 4.96
CA GLY A 300 -13.65 -14.44 4.65
C GLY A 300 -14.86 -13.51 4.66
N THR A 301 -14.57 -12.22 4.76
CA THR A 301 -15.56 -11.15 4.70
C THR A 301 -15.71 -10.65 3.27
N ALA A 302 -16.95 -10.52 2.80
CA ALA A 302 -17.21 -9.94 1.50
C ALA A 302 -16.85 -8.44 1.49
N PHE A 303 -16.12 -8.00 0.47
CA PHE A 303 -15.65 -6.61 0.36
C PHE A 303 -16.71 -5.68 -0.21
N GLY A 304 -16.78 -4.46 0.31
CA GLY A 304 -17.71 -3.43 -0.17
C GLY A 304 -18.97 -3.28 0.67
N ASP A 305 -19.14 -4.14 1.68
CA ASP A 305 -20.15 -4.01 2.72
C ASP A 305 -19.53 -3.60 4.05
N ALA A 306 -20.35 -3.06 4.96
CA ALA A 306 -19.93 -2.55 6.25
C ALA A 306 -19.09 -3.55 7.08
N ALA A 307 -19.37 -4.86 6.96
CA ALA A 307 -18.61 -5.91 7.63
C ALA A 307 -17.12 -5.91 7.26
N SER A 308 -16.77 -5.53 6.02
CA SER A 308 -15.38 -5.43 5.57
C SER A 308 -14.67 -4.18 6.10
N GLY A 309 -15.39 -3.23 6.68
CA GLY A 309 -14.89 -1.90 6.99
C GLY A 309 -14.90 -0.94 5.80
N TYR A 310 -15.34 -1.38 4.63
CA TYR A 310 -15.48 -0.56 3.43
C TYR A 310 -16.88 -0.66 2.88
N ARG A 311 -17.54 0.47 2.60
CA ARG A 311 -18.79 0.47 1.85
C ARG A 311 -18.97 1.74 1.06
N GLN A 312 -19.92 1.71 0.13
CA GLN A 312 -20.38 2.90 -0.56
C GLN A 312 -20.84 3.96 0.45
N ASP A 313 -20.56 5.22 0.17
CA ASP A 313 -21.11 6.35 0.90
C ASP A 313 -22.60 6.47 0.63
N THR A 314 -23.40 6.51 1.69
CA THR A 314 -24.85 6.70 1.63
C THR A 314 -25.27 8.01 2.28
N SER A 315 -24.31 8.83 2.75
CA SER A 315 -24.59 10.09 3.44
C SER A 315 -24.90 11.24 2.47
N GLY A 316 -24.47 11.12 1.21
CA GLY A 316 -24.60 12.17 0.19
C GLY A 316 -23.52 13.26 0.27
N VAL A 317 -22.53 13.11 1.17
CA VAL A 317 -21.43 14.06 1.36
C VAL A 317 -20.61 14.25 0.08
N PHE A 318 -20.51 13.21 -0.75
CA PHE A 318 -19.77 13.26 -2.03
C PHE A 318 -20.67 13.40 -3.27
N GLY A 319 -21.94 13.79 -3.07
CA GLY A 319 -22.89 13.98 -4.16
C GLY A 319 -23.20 12.68 -4.89
N SER A 320 -23.18 12.71 -6.23
CA SER A 320 -23.46 11.54 -7.09
C SER A 320 -22.23 10.71 -7.42
N LEU A 321 -21.06 11.02 -6.85
CA LEU A 321 -19.85 10.23 -7.07
C LEU A 321 -20.02 8.87 -6.42
N ASP A 322 -19.50 7.81 -7.05
CA ASP A 322 -19.49 6.46 -6.49
C ASP A 322 -18.41 6.31 -5.40
N ALA A 323 -18.55 7.13 -4.35
CA ALA A 323 -17.60 7.24 -3.26
C ALA A 323 -17.72 6.05 -2.31
N TYR A 324 -16.58 5.54 -1.86
CA TYR A 324 -16.50 4.55 -0.80
C TYR A 324 -15.80 5.16 0.42
N VAL A 325 -16.24 4.74 1.60
CA VAL A 325 -15.75 5.23 2.89
C VAL A 325 -15.38 4.07 3.82
N LEU A 326 -14.54 4.37 4.80
CA LEU A 326 -14.20 3.45 5.87
C LEU A 326 -15.25 3.52 6.98
N VAL A 327 -15.65 2.36 7.49
CA VAL A 327 -16.63 2.26 8.59
C VAL A 327 -16.15 1.40 9.74
N ASP A 328 -16.68 1.69 10.92
CA ASP A 328 -16.47 0.89 12.12
C ASP A 328 -17.43 -0.31 12.18
N THR A 329 -17.32 -1.09 13.25
CA THR A 329 -18.20 -2.25 13.51
C THR A 329 -19.67 -1.88 13.73
N ALA A 330 -19.96 -0.62 14.06
CA ALA A 330 -21.29 -0.06 14.18
C ALA A 330 -21.79 0.59 12.87
N ASN A 331 -21.08 0.35 11.76
CA ASN A 331 -21.37 0.90 10.43
C ASN A 331 -21.34 2.44 10.38
N GLN A 332 -20.62 3.09 11.30
CA GLN A 332 -20.40 4.54 11.31
C GLN A 332 -19.13 4.89 10.53
N ALA A 333 -19.16 5.99 9.79
CA ALA A 333 -17.99 6.46 9.05
C ALA A 333 -16.85 6.81 10.02
N ARG A 334 -15.68 6.20 9.82
CA ARG A 334 -14.51 6.39 10.70
C ARG A 334 -13.82 7.74 10.51
N PHE A 335 -13.86 8.25 9.28
CA PHE A 335 -13.10 9.44 8.85
C PHE A 335 -13.95 10.34 7.97
N ALA A 336 -15.14 10.70 8.46
CA ALA A 336 -15.96 11.73 7.83
C ALA A 336 -15.24 13.10 7.86
N PRO A 337 -15.44 13.99 6.87
CA PRO A 337 -14.82 15.31 6.85
C PRO A 337 -15.05 16.08 8.15
N LYS A 338 -13.97 16.53 8.80
CA LYS A 338 -13.98 17.36 10.01
C LYS A 338 -13.01 18.53 9.91
N ALA A 339 -13.12 19.49 10.83
CA ALA A 339 -12.22 20.63 10.91
C ALA A 339 -10.86 20.25 11.52
N GLY A 340 -9.84 21.04 11.20
CA GLY A 340 -8.47 20.94 11.71
C GLY A 340 -8.37 21.13 13.23
N THR A 341 -7.33 20.54 13.82
CA THR A 341 -7.11 20.54 15.28
C THR A 341 -6.27 21.72 15.77
N GLU A 342 -5.75 22.57 14.87
CA GLU A 342 -4.84 23.66 15.23
C GLU A 342 -5.46 24.70 16.16
N GLY A 343 -6.79 24.81 16.21
CA GLY A 343 -7.48 25.83 17.01
C GLY A 343 -7.24 27.27 16.54
N THR A 344 -6.74 27.44 15.31
CA THR A 344 -6.49 28.76 14.68
C THR A 344 -7.58 29.10 13.66
N ALA A 345 -7.68 30.40 13.31
CA ALA A 345 -8.61 30.85 12.27
C ALA A 345 -8.23 30.34 10.86
N ASP A 346 -6.97 29.96 10.65
CA ASP A 346 -6.48 29.45 9.36
C ASP A 346 -6.76 27.96 9.17
N ALA A 347 -7.08 27.22 10.25
CA ALA A 347 -7.35 25.79 10.22
C ALA A 347 -8.39 25.43 9.15
N LEU A 348 -8.23 24.25 8.55
CA LEU A 348 -9.19 23.74 7.56
C LEU A 348 -10.55 23.52 8.23
N THR A 349 -11.62 23.97 7.59
CA THR A 349 -12.99 23.66 8.01
C THR A 349 -13.45 22.31 7.47
N ALA A 350 -14.46 21.69 8.08
CA ALA A 350 -15.05 20.45 7.57
C ALA A 350 -15.58 20.58 6.12
N VAL A 351 -16.10 21.76 5.76
CA VAL A 351 -16.59 22.06 4.41
C VAL A 351 -15.43 22.12 3.41
N GLU A 352 -14.31 22.75 3.78
CA GLU A 352 -13.12 22.79 2.93
C GLU A 352 -12.54 21.38 2.72
N VAL A 353 -12.46 20.57 3.78
CA VAL A 353 -12.01 19.16 3.70
C VAL A 353 -12.91 18.33 2.79
N GLN A 354 -14.23 18.47 2.93
CA GLN A 354 -15.19 17.80 2.06
C GLN A 354 -14.99 18.20 0.59
N ALA A 355 -14.82 19.49 0.29
CA ALA A 355 -14.62 19.98 -1.07
C ALA A 355 -13.29 19.47 -1.68
N ILE A 356 -12.21 19.44 -0.89
CA ILE A 356 -10.91 18.88 -1.30
C ILE A 356 -11.05 17.41 -1.68
N LEU A 357 -11.63 16.60 -0.79
CA LEU A 357 -11.85 15.16 -1.02
C LEU A 357 -12.74 14.91 -2.24
N ARG A 358 -13.84 15.66 -2.38
CA ARG A 358 -14.77 15.54 -3.50
C ARG A 358 -14.14 15.91 -4.84
N ASN A 359 -13.33 16.98 -4.89
CA ASN A 359 -12.66 17.39 -6.12
C ASN A 359 -11.57 16.39 -6.52
N ALA A 360 -10.77 15.90 -5.57
CA ALA A 360 -9.80 14.83 -5.83
C ALA A 360 -10.49 13.56 -6.34
N LEU A 361 -11.60 13.15 -5.71
CA LEU A 361 -12.37 11.98 -6.16
C LEU A 361 -12.94 12.18 -7.58
N SER A 362 -13.39 13.40 -7.89
CA SER A 362 -13.84 13.75 -9.24
C SER A 362 -12.72 13.64 -10.27
N ILE A 363 -11.49 14.05 -9.93
CA ILE A 363 -10.31 13.84 -10.79
C ILE A 363 -10.02 12.35 -10.97
N ALA A 364 -10.10 11.55 -9.91
CA ALA A 364 -9.86 10.10 -9.99
C ALA A 364 -10.82 9.40 -10.98
N PHE A 365 -12.12 9.72 -10.94
CA PHE A 365 -13.10 9.17 -11.88
C PHE A 365 -12.92 9.61 -13.33
N ARG A 366 -12.23 10.73 -13.55
CA ARG A 366 -11.90 11.23 -14.89
C ARG A 366 -10.56 10.72 -15.40
N ALA A 367 -9.63 10.43 -14.51
CA ALA A 367 -8.28 10.01 -14.82
C ALA A 367 -8.23 8.61 -15.42
N ARG A 368 -7.49 8.44 -16.52
CA ARG A 368 -7.15 7.14 -17.09
C ARG A 368 -6.17 6.41 -16.18
N ALA A 369 -6.51 5.19 -15.79
CA ALA A 369 -5.63 4.31 -15.03
C ALA A 369 -4.40 3.91 -15.84
N GLN A 370 -3.24 3.85 -15.18
CA GLN A 370 -1.98 3.34 -15.73
C GLN A 370 -1.86 1.82 -15.56
N ILE A 371 -2.25 1.33 -14.38
CA ILE A 371 -1.94 -0.04 -13.95
C ILE A 371 -3.17 -0.95 -13.97
N ARG A 372 -4.18 -0.63 -14.78
CA ARG A 372 -5.45 -1.37 -14.80
C ARG A 372 -5.86 -1.81 -16.20
N ARG A 373 -6.50 -2.97 -16.28
CA ARG A 373 -7.18 -3.48 -17.47
C ARG A 373 -8.67 -3.76 -17.16
N PRO A 374 -9.58 -3.59 -18.14
CA PRO A 374 -9.35 -3.14 -19.50
C PRO A 374 -8.84 -1.69 -19.58
N LEU A 375 -8.05 -1.40 -20.61
CA LEU A 375 -7.57 -0.04 -20.87
C LEU A 375 -8.76 0.91 -21.05
N GLY A 376 -8.61 2.16 -20.61
CA GLY A 376 -9.71 3.13 -20.59
C GLY A 376 -10.56 3.07 -19.32
N SER A 377 -10.22 2.20 -18.36
CA SER A 377 -10.76 2.27 -17.00
C SER A 377 -10.25 3.51 -16.27
N HIS A 378 -11.06 4.04 -15.35
CA HIS A 378 -10.64 5.15 -14.51
C HIS A 378 -9.69 4.68 -13.38
N ALA A 379 -8.87 5.61 -12.89
CA ALA A 379 -7.96 5.38 -11.77
C ALA A 379 -8.74 4.97 -10.51
N GLN A 380 -8.17 4.06 -9.73
CA GLN A 380 -8.79 3.59 -8.49
C GLN A 380 -7.85 3.83 -7.31
N VAL A 381 -8.25 4.71 -6.40
CA VAL A 381 -7.37 5.29 -5.36
C VAL A 381 -8.09 5.52 -4.03
N THR A 382 -7.31 5.62 -2.96
CA THR A 382 -7.71 6.29 -1.72
C THR A 382 -7.14 7.70 -1.66
N ILE A 383 -7.92 8.63 -1.13
CA ILE A 383 -7.55 10.03 -0.90
C ILE A 383 -7.68 10.32 0.59
N SER A 384 -6.66 10.92 1.19
CA SER A 384 -6.61 11.32 2.59
C SER A 384 -6.28 12.80 2.72
N VAL A 385 -6.91 13.49 3.66
CA VAL A 385 -6.57 14.86 4.06
C VAL A 385 -6.19 14.88 5.54
N VAL A 386 -5.10 15.57 5.86
CA VAL A 386 -4.64 15.80 7.23
C VAL A 386 -4.43 17.28 7.52
N ASP A 387 -4.46 17.64 8.80
CA ASP A 387 -4.05 18.95 9.27
C ASP A 387 -2.54 19.03 9.54
N THR A 388 -2.05 20.15 10.05
CA THR A 388 -0.61 20.33 10.35
C THR A 388 -0.13 19.55 11.57
N ASN A 389 -1.02 19.12 12.46
CA ASN A 389 -0.72 18.22 13.58
C ASN A 389 -0.72 16.74 13.15
N GLY A 390 -1.00 16.45 11.89
CA GLY A 390 -1.08 15.09 11.33
C GLY A 390 -2.38 14.36 11.70
N ASP A 391 -3.40 15.05 12.20
CA ASP A 391 -4.71 14.45 12.45
C ASP A 391 -5.44 14.16 11.14
N ILE A 392 -6.19 13.06 11.11
CA ILE A 392 -6.94 12.63 9.91
C ILE A 392 -8.22 13.47 9.82
N LEU A 393 -8.30 14.38 8.84
CA LEU A 393 -9.49 15.22 8.65
C LEU A 393 -10.57 14.57 7.79
N GLY A 394 -10.18 13.65 6.91
CA GLY A 394 -11.14 12.84 6.16
C GLY A 394 -10.47 11.90 5.17
N ILE A 395 -11.15 10.80 4.86
CA ILE A 395 -10.70 9.79 3.89
C ILE A 395 -11.86 9.38 3.00
N VAL A 396 -11.62 9.35 1.69
CA VAL A 396 -12.56 8.82 0.69
C VAL A 396 -11.81 7.99 -0.34
N ARG A 397 -12.48 7.06 -0.99
CA ARG A 397 -11.89 6.22 -2.03
C ARG A 397 -12.86 5.93 -3.15
N THR A 398 -12.31 5.54 -4.29
CA THR A 398 -13.07 4.90 -5.36
C THR A 398 -13.38 3.44 -4.98
N PRO A 399 -14.37 2.78 -5.60
CA PRO A 399 -14.90 1.47 -5.15
C PRO A 399 -13.90 0.31 -5.14
N ASP A 400 -12.93 0.34 -6.05
CA ASP A 400 -12.00 -0.75 -6.33
C ASP A 400 -10.53 -0.32 -6.13
N GLY A 401 -10.29 0.74 -5.35
CA GLY A 401 -8.95 1.16 -4.94
C GLY A 401 -8.22 0.04 -4.20
N PRO A 402 -6.99 -0.33 -4.58
CA PRO A 402 -6.19 -1.31 -3.85
C PRO A 402 -6.13 -0.98 -2.36
N VAL A 403 -6.21 -1.99 -1.50
CA VAL A 403 -6.38 -1.78 -0.05
C VAL A 403 -5.13 -1.18 0.59
N PHE A 404 -3.94 -1.46 0.05
CA PHE A 404 -2.68 -0.85 0.51
C PHE A 404 -2.72 0.68 0.40
N GLY A 405 -3.46 1.21 -0.59
CA GLY A 405 -3.56 2.64 -0.83
C GLY A 405 -4.17 3.41 0.34
N THR A 406 -4.91 2.76 1.23
CA THR A 406 -5.58 3.41 2.36
C THR A 406 -4.61 3.95 3.42
N ASP A 407 -3.64 3.16 3.88
CA ASP A 407 -2.63 3.65 4.83
C ASP A 407 -1.59 4.52 4.09
N VAL A 408 -1.22 4.13 2.87
CA VAL A 408 -0.24 4.88 2.06
C VAL A 408 -0.71 6.28 1.73
N SER A 409 -1.97 6.50 1.33
CA SER A 409 -2.47 7.86 1.04
C SER A 409 -2.38 8.76 2.28
N LEU A 410 -2.58 8.20 3.48
CA LEU A 410 -2.40 8.93 4.73
C LEU A 410 -0.93 9.22 5.04
N GLN A 411 -0.03 8.23 4.88
CA GLN A 411 1.41 8.45 5.05
C GLN A 411 1.91 9.57 4.13
N LYS A 412 1.46 9.57 2.87
CA LYS A 412 1.80 10.61 1.88
C LYS A 412 1.30 12.00 2.30
N ALA A 413 0.04 12.09 2.76
CA ALA A 413 -0.55 13.35 3.22
C ALA A 413 0.24 13.95 4.42
N ARG A 414 0.57 13.11 5.41
CA ARG A 414 1.39 13.50 6.58
C ARG A 414 2.80 13.89 6.19
N THR A 415 3.43 13.15 5.28
CA THR A 415 4.79 13.43 4.81
C THR A 415 4.88 14.81 4.17
N ALA A 416 3.99 15.14 3.23
CA ALA A 416 3.98 16.45 2.59
C ALA A 416 3.74 17.61 3.58
N ALA A 417 2.80 17.43 4.53
CA ALA A 417 2.55 18.43 5.58
C ALA A 417 3.76 18.58 6.51
N PHE A 418 4.36 17.48 6.96
CA PHE A 418 5.49 17.48 7.88
C PHE A 418 6.72 18.17 7.30
N PHE A 419 7.18 17.76 6.12
CA PHE A 419 8.38 18.33 5.52
C PHE A 419 8.22 19.78 5.08
N SER A 420 6.98 20.24 4.88
CA SER A 420 6.67 21.65 4.59
C SER A 420 6.61 22.53 5.85
N SER A 421 6.64 21.93 7.05
CA SER A 421 6.62 22.66 8.32
C SER A 421 7.99 23.26 8.65
N THR A 422 7.98 24.45 9.25
CA THR A 422 9.20 25.07 9.82
C THR A 422 9.69 24.35 11.09
N THR A 423 8.87 23.44 11.66
CA THR A 423 9.22 22.64 12.85
C THR A 423 9.88 21.30 12.51
N ALA A 424 9.94 20.91 11.23
CA ALA A 424 10.38 19.58 10.79
C ALA A 424 11.77 19.22 11.33
N ALA A 425 12.74 20.15 11.23
CA ALA A 425 14.09 19.95 11.75
C ALA A 425 14.10 19.68 13.26
N THR A 426 13.39 20.50 14.04
CA THR A 426 13.34 20.36 15.50
C THR A 426 12.70 19.05 15.92
N GLU A 427 11.60 18.65 15.29
CA GLU A 427 10.92 17.39 15.61
C GLU A 427 11.76 16.16 15.26
N LEU A 428 12.45 16.18 14.10
CA LEU A 428 13.40 15.12 13.74
C LEU A 428 14.55 15.03 14.76
N ILE A 429 15.12 16.16 15.18
CA ILE A 429 16.18 16.17 16.20
C ILE A 429 15.66 15.58 17.51
N SER A 430 14.47 16.00 17.97
CA SER A 430 13.85 15.47 19.19
C SER A 430 13.55 13.97 19.11
N GLY A 431 13.25 13.46 17.91
CA GLY A 431 13.08 12.03 17.65
C GLY A 431 14.38 11.24 17.47
N GLY A 432 15.55 11.85 17.70
CA GLY A 432 16.85 11.19 17.56
C GLY A 432 17.37 11.08 16.12
N LEU A 433 16.82 11.86 15.19
CA LEU A 433 17.09 11.79 13.75
C LEU A 433 17.90 13.02 13.26
N ALA A 434 18.71 13.61 14.14
CA ALA A 434 19.48 14.83 13.87
C ALA A 434 20.49 14.68 12.71
N THR A 435 20.96 13.47 12.44
CA THR A 435 21.86 13.14 11.33
C THR A 435 21.22 13.45 9.98
N TYR A 436 19.95 13.10 9.80
CA TYR A 436 19.18 13.39 8.58
C TYR A 436 18.93 14.90 8.39
N VAL A 437 18.72 15.63 9.48
CA VAL A 437 18.59 17.11 9.43
C VAL A 437 19.90 17.73 8.98
N SER A 438 21.02 17.29 9.55
CA SER A 438 22.36 17.78 9.21
C SER A 438 22.71 17.47 7.75
N ALA A 439 22.37 16.26 7.29
CA ALA A 439 22.53 15.86 5.89
C ALA A 439 21.67 16.73 4.96
N ALA A 440 20.39 16.97 5.27
CA ALA A 440 19.51 17.80 4.46
C ALA A 440 20.01 19.25 4.38
N GLN A 441 20.49 19.82 5.49
CA GLN A 441 21.01 21.18 5.53
C GLN A 441 22.32 21.33 4.74
N ALA A 442 23.18 20.32 4.77
CA ALA A 442 24.38 20.29 3.94
C ALA A 442 24.05 20.11 2.43
N PHE A 443 23.00 19.35 2.13
CA PHE A 443 22.64 18.96 0.77
C PHE A 443 21.82 20.02 0.02
N ILE A 444 20.84 20.61 0.69
CA ILE A 444 19.86 21.55 0.12
C ILE A 444 20.26 22.99 0.40
N GLY A 445 20.68 23.27 1.62
CA GLY A 445 21.01 24.60 2.11
C GLY A 445 20.83 24.71 3.62
N PRO A 446 21.53 25.64 4.30
CA PRO A 446 21.61 25.68 5.76
C PRO A 446 20.28 25.88 6.49
N THR A 447 19.25 26.36 5.79
CA THR A 447 17.89 26.59 6.32
C THR A 447 16.90 25.48 5.97
N ALA A 448 17.34 24.42 5.28
CA ALA A 448 16.46 23.32 4.92
C ALA A 448 15.77 22.74 6.16
N LEU A 449 14.47 22.44 6.02
CA LEU A 449 13.58 21.95 7.08
C LEU A 449 13.27 22.97 8.19
N THR A 450 13.69 24.23 8.04
CA THR A 450 13.32 25.35 8.93
C THR A 450 12.79 26.58 8.18
N ASP A 451 12.95 26.62 6.84
CA ASP A 451 12.56 27.75 5.98
C ASP A 451 11.13 27.72 5.45
N GLY A 452 10.39 26.63 5.70
CA GLY A 452 8.99 26.49 5.24
C GLY A 452 8.86 26.25 3.73
N THR A 453 9.93 25.76 3.08
CA THR A 453 9.85 25.26 1.71
C THR A 453 8.73 24.22 1.60
N ALA A 454 7.84 24.38 0.62
CA ALA A 454 6.76 23.43 0.37
C ALA A 454 7.29 22.19 -0.36
N PHE A 455 7.28 21.05 0.32
CA PHE A 455 7.69 19.75 -0.23
C PHE A 455 6.46 18.89 -0.56
N ALA A 456 6.43 18.37 -1.78
CA ALA A 456 5.57 17.26 -2.16
C ALA A 456 6.34 15.94 -1.98
N ASP A 457 5.64 14.80 -1.89
CA ASP A 457 6.30 13.50 -1.77
C ASP A 457 7.19 13.17 -2.98
N ARG A 458 6.94 13.75 -4.17
CA ARG A 458 7.87 13.60 -5.29
C ARG A 458 9.23 14.23 -5.02
N SER A 459 9.25 15.39 -4.36
CA SER A 459 10.49 16.07 -3.96
C SER A 459 11.18 15.29 -2.83
N GLY A 460 10.40 14.88 -1.82
CA GLY A 460 10.88 14.02 -0.74
C GLY A 460 11.47 12.71 -1.25
N GLY A 461 10.78 12.05 -2.18
CA GLY A 461 11.24 10.83 -2.83
C GLY A 461 12.51 11.01 -3.66
N ASN A 462 12.75 12.19 -4.25
CA ASN A 462 14.06 12.48 -4.85
C ASN A 462 15.16 12.49 -3.77
N LEU A 463 14.91 13.14 -2.62
CA LEU A 463 15.85 13.23 -1.51
C LEU A 463 16.04 11.91 -0.73
N SER A 464 15.16 10.93 -0.94
CA SER A 464 15.23 9.60 -0.34
C SER A 464 15.79 8.52 -1.28
N ARG A 465 16.40 8.89 -2.41
CA ARG A 465 17.01 7.90 -3.31
C ARG A 465 18.39 7.44 -2.85
N PRO A 466 18.74 6.15 -3.04
CA PRO A 466 20.10 5.65 -2.84
C PRO A 466 21.09 6.20 -3.87
N TYR A 467 20.57 6.72 -5.00
CA TYR A 467 21.29 7.48 -6.01
C TYR A 467 20.58 8.80 -6.28
N PHE A 468 21.28 9.92 -6.11
CA PHE A 468 20.78 11.26 -6.43
C PHE A 468 21.65 11.94 -7.50
N PRO A 469 21.06 12.36 -8.64
CA PRO A 469 19.68 12.14 -9.03
C PRO A 469 19.39 10.67 -9.38
N ASP A 470 18.11 10.32 -9.30
CA ASP A 470 17.61 8.98 -9.58
C ASP A 470 18.05 8.50 -10.98
N GLY A 471 18.40 7.22 -11.10
CA GLY A 471 18.86 6.61 -12.35
C GLY A 471 20.29 6.94 -12.79
N ILE A 472 21.11 7.56 -11.93
CA ILE A 472 22.56 7.72 -12.18
C ILE A 472 23.35 6.83 -11.22
N ASP A 473 23.75 5.64 -11.70
CA ASP A 473 24.55 4.70 -10.91
C ASP A 473 25.87 5.32 -10.46
N GLY A 474 26.22 5.09 -9.20
CA GLY A 474 27.45 5.61 -8.58
C GLY A 474 27.36 7.05 -8.10
N ALA A 475 26.24 7.74 -8.32
CA ALA A 475 25.97 9.01 -7.66
C ALA A 475 25.85 8.84 -6.13
N ALA A 476 26.06 9.92 -5.38
CA ALA A 476 25.82 9.92 -3.94
C ALA A 476 24.33 9.77 -3.63
N ASN A 477 23.98 9.27 -2.45
CA ASN A 477 22.59 9.17 -2.02
C ASN A 477 22.00 10.55 -1.66
N GLY A 478 20.67 10.64 -1.72
CA GLY A 478 19.94 11.78 -1.16
C GLY A 478 20.02 11.82 0.37
N PRO A 479 19.76 12.98 1.00
CA PRO A 479 20.01 13.19 2.42
C PRO A 479 19.10 12.37 3.36
N PHE A 480 18.02 11.79 2.86
CA PHE A 480 17.10 10.95 3.64
C PHE A 480 17.29 9.45 3.39
N SER A 481 18.18 9.08 2.48
CA SER A 481 18.52 7.69 2.17
C SER A 481 19.78 7.24 2.90
N GLN A 482 19.90 5.93 3.10
CA GLN A 482 21.21 5.31 3.32
C GLN A 482 22.05 5.34 2.03
N PRO A 483 23.40 5.34 2.12
CA PRO A 483 24.25 5.10 0.95
C PRO A 483 24.01 3.68 0.40
N ILE A 484 24.20 3.48 -0.90
CA ILE A 484 23.92 2.18 -1.55
C ILE A 484 24.66 0.99 -0.92
N SER A 485 25.84 1.23 -0.32
CA SER A 485 26.57 0.19 0.41
C SER A 485 25.80 -0.39 1.59
N LEU A 486 24.93 0.41 2.23
CA LEU A 486 24.10 0.01 3.36
C LEU A 486 22.61 -0.15 3.00
N TRP A 487 22.19 0.47 1.89
CA TRP A 487 20.80 0.52 1.47
C TRP A 487 20.29 -0.85 1.01
N SER A 488 19.07 -1.16 1.39
CA SER A 488 18.27 -2.24 0.80
C SER A 488 16.77 -1.89 0.94
N PRO A 489 15.87 -2.68 0.33
CA PRO A 489 14.44 -2.66 0.63
C PRO A 489 14.10 -2.78 2.13
N PHE A 490 15.04 -3.21 2.97
CA PHE A 490 14.93 -3.37 4.41
C PHE A 490 15.76 -2.35 5.22
N ASN A 491 16.36 -1.36 4.54
CA ASN A 491 17.16 -0.28 5.14
C ASN A 491 17.14 0.99 4.27
N THR A 492 15.98 1.66 4.21
CA THR A 492 15.76 2.79 3.29
C THR A 492 16.28 4.13 3.79
N GLY A 493 16.67 4.26 5.06
CA GLY A 493 17.10 5.52 5.67
C GLY A 493 16.05 6.08 6.62
N LEU A 494 15.78 7.39 6.52
CA LEU A 494 14.89 8.13 7.44
C LEU A 494 13.53 7.43 7.61
N GLN A 495 13.00 6.86 6.53
CA GLN A 495 11.72 6.16 6.55
C GLN A 495 11.71 4.98 7.54
N LEU A 496 12.77 4.15 7.54
CA LEU A 496 12.91 3.04 8.49
C LEU A 496 13.30 3.54 9.88
N ASP A 497 14.30 4.42 9.95
CA ASP A 497 14.88 4.85 11.23
C ASP A 497 13.86 5.56 12.11
N ALA A 498 12.90 6.27 11.51
CA ALA A 498 11.81 6.90 12.23
C ALA A 498 10.90 5.90 12.96
N ILE A 499 10.80 4.65 12.48
CA ILE A 499 9.88 3.62 12.98
C ILE A 499 10.59 2.39 13.55
N ALA A 500 11.92 2.33 13.51
CA ALA A 500 12.69 1.13 13.85
C ALA A 500 12.39 0.62 15.27
N ALA A 501 12.22 1.53 16.23
CA ALA A 501 11.84 1.17 17.60
C ALA A 501 10.47 0.46 17.64
N ASN A 502 9.47 0.96 16.91
CA ASN A 502 8.16 0.32 16.83
C ASN A 502 8.25 -1.09 16.22
N VAL A 503 9.02 -1.24 15.14
CA VAL A 503 9.23 -2.54 14.47
C VAL A 503 9.89 -3.54 15.42
N VAL A 504 10.92 -3.12 16.17
CA VAL A 504 11.60 -3.98 17.16
C VAL A 504 10.65 -4.36 18.30
N THR A 505 9.85 -3.42 18.83
CA THR A 505 8.85 -3.74 19.87
C THR A 505 7.80 -4.74 19.36
N HIS A 506 7.29 -4.54 18.13
CA HIS A 506 6.33 -5.47 17.53
C HIS A 506 6.95 -6.86 17.34
N ARG A 507 8.19 -6.93 16.85
CA ARG A 507 8.93 -8.19 16.71
C ARG A 507 9.03 -8.94 18.04
N SER A 508 9.43 -8.26 19.11
CA SER A 508 9.52 -8.89 20.45
C SER A 508 8.17 -9.41 20.93
N PHE A 509 7.08 -8.70 20.64
CA PHE A 509 5.72 -9.17 20.91
C PHE A 509 5.36 -10.43 20.12
N LEU A 510 5.69 -10.48 18.82
CA LEU A 510 5.44 -11.64 17.96
C LEU A 510 6.26 -12.88 18.35
N LEU A 511 7.47 -12.67 18.89
CA LEU A 511 8.32 -13.73 19.43
C LEU A 511 7.90 -14.21 20.83
N GLY A 512 6.93 -13.53 21.47
CA GLY A 512 6.53 -13.82 22.84
C GLY A 512 7.58 -13.41 23.90
N THR A 513 8.61 -12.65 23.51
CA THR A 513 9.61 -12.09 24.42
C THR A 513 9.12 -10.80 25.09
N SER A 514 8.03 -10.21 24.57
CA SER A 514 7.26 -9.13 25.20
C SER A 514 5.77 -9.50 25.27
N ALA A 515 5.12 -9.17 26.38
CA ALA A 515 3.67 -9.27 26.51
C ALA A 515 2.91 -8.07 25.90
N VAL A 516 3.62 -6.98 25.61
CA VAL A 516 3.06 -5.71 25.14
C VAL A 516 3.49 -5.47 23.69
N ASP A 517 2.51 -5.14 22.86
CA ASP A 517 2.71 -4.77 21.46
C ASP A 517 3.15 -3.30 21.33
N THR A 518 3.63 -2.90 20.14
CA THR A 518 3.97 -1.51 19.83
C THR A 518 2.76 -0.58 19.99
N ALA A 519 3.01 0.63 20.48
CA ALA A 519 1.98 1.66 20.61
C ALA A 519 1.44 2.10 19.24
N GLN A 520 0.20 2.62 19.22
CA GLN A 520 -0.45 3.16 18.01
C GLN A 520 0.12 4.53 17.63
N ASN A 521 1.41 4.56 17.31
CA ASN A 521 2.15 5.73 16.86
C ASN A 521 3.44 5.27 16.18
N CYS A 522 3.43 5.13 14.85
CA CYS A 522 4.60 4.73 14.05
C CYS A 522 5.60 5.88 13.86
N SER A 523 6.10 6.47 14.94
CA SER A 523 7.33 7.23 14.90
C SER A 523 7.88 7.48 16.30
N ASN A 524 9.16 7.81 16.38
CA ASN A 524 9.77 8.35 17.61
C ASN A 524 9.66 9.88 17.72
N LEU A 525 8.88 10.54 16.86
CA LEU A 525 8.74 12.00 16.87
C LEU A 525 7.88 12.47 18.05
N PRO A 526 8.03 13.75 18.47
CA PRO A 526 7.22 14.32 19.56
C PRO A 526 5.72 14.20 19.34
N LEU A 527 5.00 13.92 20.43
CA LEU A 527 3.54 13.93 20.42
C LEU A 527 3.02 15.37 20.36
N GLN A 528 2.00 15.60 19.54
CA GLN A 528 1.25 16.85 19.51
C GLN A 528 0.23 16.85 20.65
N ALA A 529 0.06 17.98 21.34
CA ALA A 529 -0.83 18.06 22.50
C ALA A 529 -2.31 17.90 22.09
N GLU A 530 -2.64 18.35 20.89
CA GLU A 530 -3.98 18.37 20.29
C GLU A 530 -4.48 16.96 19.98
N THR A 531 -3.58 16.05 19.59
CA THR A 531 -3.93 14.71 19.09
C THR A 531 -3.45 13.57 20.00
N GLY A 532 -2.48 13.84 20.89
CA GLY A 532 -1.78 12.82 21.66
C GLY A 532 -0.92 11.88 20.81
N LYS A 533 -0.68 12.22 19.55
CA LYS A 533 0.06 11.42 18.56
C LYS A 533 1.15 12.27 17.91
N SER A 534 2.16 11.61 17.34
CA SER A 534 3.12 12.31 16.48
C SER A 534 2.46 12.71 15.15
N ARG A 535 3.00 13.74 14.48
CA ARG A 535 2.56 14.14 13.13
C ARG A 535 2.70 13.01 12.10
N MET A 536 3.58 12.05 12.39
CA MET A 536 3.86 10.87 11.57
C MET A 536 3.36 9.58 12.22
N ALA A 537 2.13 9.57 12.75
CA ALA A 537 1.59 8.43 13.52
C ALA A 537 1.43 7.11 12.73
N ASN A 538 1.63 7.12 11.41
CA ASN A 538 1.71 5.92 10.58
C ASN A 538 3.00 5.84 9.74
N GLY A 539 4.04 6.63 10.06
CA GLY A 539 5.32 6.62 9.36
C GLY A 539 5.35 7.47 8.08
N PHE A 540 6.53 7.57 7.47
CA PHE A 540 6.78 8.34 6.25
C PHE A 540 6.49 7.54 4.98
N GLN A 541 6.08 8.24 3.92
CA GLN A 541 6.13 7.71 2.56
C GLN A 541 7.11 8.50 1.69
N ILE A 542 7.75 7.83 0.73
CA ILE A 542 8.87 8.41 -0.02
C ILE A 542 8.71 8.23 -1.55
N PHE A 543 7.47 8.16 -2.01
CA PHE A 543 7.14 8.14 -3.44
C PHE A 543 5.90 9.00 -3.74
N PRO A 544 5.74 9.48 -4.99
CA PRO A 544 4.81 10.55 -5.33
C PRO A 544 3.34 10.24 -5.02
N GLY A 545 2.53 11.29 -4.83
CA GLY A 545 1.09 11.21 -4.62
C GLY A 545 0.51 12.21 -3.60
N SER A 546 1.28 13.18 -3.13
CA SER A 546 0.80 14.17 -2.15
C SER A 546 1.37 15.56 -2.38
N VAL A 547 0.61 16.56 -1.92
CA VAL A 547 1.03 17.96 -1.86
C VAL A 547 0.57 18.59 -0.54
N PRO A 548 1.32 19.56 0.01
CA PRO A 548 0.91 20.33 1.17
C PRO A 548 -0.24 21.30 0.82
N ILE A 549 -1.13 21.52 1.77
CA ILE A 549 -2.28 22.42 1.65
C ILE A 549 -1.92 23.76 2.30
N TYR A 550 -2.14 24.85 1.58
CA TYR A 550 -1.88 26.21 2.07
C TYR A 550 -3.14 27.05 2.08
N ARG A 551 -3.27 27.95 3.07
CA ARG A 551 -4.17 29.10 3.03
C ARG A 551 -3.31 30.34 2.77
N GLY A 552 -3.31 30.84 1.53
CA GLY A 552 -2.33 31.85 1.11
C GLY A 552 -0.89 31.33 1.24
N ALA A 553 -0.12 31.88 2.18
CA ALA A 553 1.26 31.45 2.46
C ALA A 553 1.40 30.60 3.75
N THR A 554 0.30 30.38 4.47
CA THR A 554 0.28 29.57 5.70
C THR A 554 0.02 28.11 5.36
N LEU A 555 0.89 27.20 5.83
CA LEU A 555 0.64 25.77 5.75
C LEU A 555 -0.52 25.40 6.68
N VAL A 556 -1.51 24.66 6.17
CA VAL A 556 -2.73 24.26 6.92
C VAL A 556 -3.07 22.77 6.82
N GLY A 557 -2.20 21.97 6.18
CA GLY A 557 -2.38 20.52 6.11
C GLY A 557 -1.68 19.85 4.93
N GLY A 558 -2.15 18.66 4.58
CA GLY A 558 -1.67 17.89 3.43
C GLY A 558 -2.76 17.01 2.82
N ILE A 559 -2.71 16.81 1.51
CA ILE A 559 -3.52 15.83 0.79
C ILE A 559 -2.61 14.74 0.23
N GLY A 560 -3.01 13.48 0.36
CA GLY A 560 -2.30 12.34 -0.21
C GLY A 560 -3.24 11.38 -0.92
N VAL A 561 -2.74 10.77 -1.99
CA VAL A 561 -3.47 9.87 -2.88
C VAL A 561 -2.63 8.62 -3.14
N SER A 562 -3.26 7.45 -3.15
CA SER A 562 -2.59 6.20 -3.47
C SER A 562 -3.53 5.16 -4.05
N GLY A 563 -3.13 4.50 -5.14
CA GLY A 563 -3.77 3.28 -5.62
C GLY A 563 -3.59 2.98 -7.12
N ASP A 564 -3.10 3.93 -7.91
CA ASP A 564 -2.81 3.73 -9.33
C ASP A 564 -1.32 4.02 -9.62
N GLY A 565 -0.97 4.45 -10.83
CA GLY A 565 0.38 4.94 -11.11
C GLY A 565 0.73 6.20 -10.32
N VAL A 566 2.00 6.36 -9.95
CA VAL A 566 2.45 7.48 -9.11
C VAL A 566 2.21 8.86 -9.73
N ASP A 567 2.16 8.96 -11.06
CA ASP A 567 1.81 10.20 -11.75
C ASP A 567 0.30 10.47 -11.73
N GLN A 568 -0.54 9.43 -11.74
CA GLN A 568 -1.98 9.55 -11.49
C GLN A 568 -2.23 10.04 -10.05
N ASP A 569 -1.56 9.46 -9.06
CA ASP A 569 -1.68 9.88 -7.66
C ASP A 569 -1.31 11.36 -7.47
N ASP A 570 -0.19 11.78 -8.05
CA ASP A 570 0.28 13.17 -8.04
C ASP A 570 -0.73 14.11 -8.70
N MET A 571 -1.22 13.75 -9.88
CA MET A 571 -2.20 14.54 -10.61
C MET A 571 -3.51 14.68 -9.81
N ILE A 572 -4.00 13.59 -9.22
CA ILE A 572 -5.25 13.57 -8.46
C ILE A 572 -5.13 14.45 -7.22
N SER A 573 -4.04 14.34 -6.46
CA SER A 573 -3.81 15.16 -5.26
C SER A 573 -3.71 16.65 -5.61
N PHE A 574 -2.89 17.00 -6.60
CA PHE A 574 -2.60 18.38 -6.98
C PHE A 574 -3.78 19.08 -7.67
N LEU A 575 -4.43 18.43 -8.65
CA LEU A 575 -5.59 19.01 -9.34
C LEU A 575 -6.84 18.99 -8.46
N GLY A 576 -7.00 17.98 -7.61
CA GLY A 576 -8.08 17.93 -6.62
C GLY A 576 -8.03 19.13 -5.69
N LEU A 577 -6.86 19.41 -5.11
CA LEU A 577 -6.65 20.59 -4.27
C LEU A 577 -6.80 21.91 -5.03
N HIS A 578 -6.26 21.99 -6.25
CA HIS A 578 -6.40 23.18 -7.09
C HIS A 578 -7.88 23.52 -7.38
N ASN A 579 -8.66 22.54 -7.82
CA ASN A 579 -10.07 22.74 -8.16
C ASN A 579 -10.89 23.07 -6.91
N ALA A 580 -10.61 22.43 -5.78
CA ALA A 580 -11.24 22.78 -4.51
C ALA A 580 -10.94 24.23 -4.11
N GLY A 581 -9.70 24.70 -4.28
CA GLY A 581 -9.34 26.10 -4.01
C GLY A 581 -10.11 27.11 -4.86
N ILE A 582 -10.31 26.80 -6.15
CA ILE A 582 -11.13 27.62 -7.05
C ILE A 582 -12.60 27.62 -6.59
N GLU A 583 -13.15 26.45 -6.27
CA GLU A 583 -14.54 26.31 -5.82
C GLU A 583 -14.80 27.06 -4.53
N LEU A 584 -13.92 26.89 -3.54
CA LEU A 584 -14.08 27.41 -2.20
C LEU A 584 -13.90 28.93 -2.16
N GLY A 585 -12.91 29.47 -2.88
CA GLY A 585 -12.56 30.90 -2.82
C GLY A 585 -12.11 31.37 -1.43
N THR A 586 -11.77 30.45 -0.51
CA THR A 586 -11.39 30.75 0.89
C THR A 586 -9.89 31.00 1.08
N GLY A 587 -9.12 30.97 -0.01
CA GLY A 587 -7.66 31.06 0.00
C GLY A 587 -6.93 29.72 0.20
N VAL A 588 -7.67 28.64 0.48
CA VAL A 588 -7.13 27.26 0.49
C VAL A 588 -6.71 26.83 -0.92
N GLY A 589 -5.55 26.21 -1.05
CA GLY A 589 -5.06 25.69 -2.33
C GLY A 589 -3.64 25.13 -2.26
N ASN A 590 -3.06 24.94 -3.44
CA ASN A 590 -1.66 24.52 -3.57
C ASN A 590 -0.70 25.57 -3.00
N ALA A 591 0.48 25.13 -2.57
CA ALA A 591 1.56 26.03 -2.16
C ALA A 591 1.85 27.11 -3.23
N PRO A 592 2.14 28.36 -2.82
CA PRO A 592 2.62 29.39 -3.74
C PRO A 592 3.87 28.93 -4.50
N LYS A 593 3.94 29.18 -5.81
CA LYS A 593 5.05 28.70 -6.65
C LYS A 593 6.42 29.11 -6.15
N GLY A 594 6.55 30.31 -5.58
CA GLY A 594 7.83 30.85 -5.10
C GLY A 594 8.45 30.12 -3.90
N ILE A 595 7.68 29.27 -3.20
CA ILE A 595 8.18 28.51 -2.03
C ILE A 595 8.23 27.00 -2.28
N ARG A 596 7.88 26.53 -3.49
CA ARG A 596 7.87 25.09 -3.81
C ARG A 596 9.29 24.54 -3.94
N ALA A 597 9.46 23.28 -3.58
CA ALA A 597 10.75 22.59 -3.62
C ALA A 597 11.35 22.46 -5.04
N ASP A 598 10.56 22.59 -6.11
CA ASP A 598 11.05 22.62 -7.50
C ASP A 598 11.77 23.93 -7.90
N ASN A 599 11.88 24.88 -6.98
CA ASN A 599 12.84 26.00 -7.08
C ASN A 599 14.24 25.64 -6.59
N LEU A 600 14.40 24.51 -5.89
CA LEU A 600 15.67 24.06 -5.34
C LEU A 600 16.45 23.24 -6.37
N VAL A 601 17.77 23.44 -6.40
CA VAL A 601 18.69 22.78 -7.34
C VAL A 601 19.90 22.18 -6.60
N PRO A 602 19.68 21.30 -5.59
CA PRO A 602 20.78 20.68 -4.86
C PRO A 602 21.67 19.87 -5.81
N GLN A 603 22.98 20.01 -5.64
CA GLN A 603 24.00 19.37 -6.49
C GLN A 603 23.79 19.59 -8.00
N GLY A 604 23.20 20.72 -8.40
CA GLY A 604 22.95 21.03 -9.80
C GLY A 604 21.73 20.32 -10.41
N THR A 605 20.97 19.53 -9.63
CA THR A 605 19.74 18.87 -10.10
C THR A 605 18.50 19.48 -9.47
N ARG A 606 17.56 19.92 -10.31
CA ARG A 606 16.28 20.48 -9.87
C ARG A 606 15.40 19.40 -9.24
N LEU A 607 14.88 19.65 -8.05
CA LEU A 607 13.89 18.76 -7.44
C LEU A 607 12.57 18.81 -8.22
N ARG A 608 11.83 17.70 -8.25
CA ARG A 608 10.51 17.64 -8.88
C ARG A 608 9.42 17.83 -7.84
N TYR A 609 8.38 18.61 -8.16
CA TYR A 609 7.26 18.86 -7.24
C TYR A 609 6.06 17.95 -7.54
N VAL A 610 5.54 17.96 -8.77
CA VAL A 610 4.43 17.08 -9.21
C VAL A 610 4.72 16.63 -10.64
N SER A 611 4.29 15.43 -11.01
CA SER A 611 4.23 15.01 -12.42
C SER A 611 2.83 14.55 -12.77
N CYS A 612 2.32 14.99 -13.91
CA CYS A 612 1.00 14.64 -14.38
C CYS A 612 1.10 13.96 -15.75
N PRO A 613 0.36 12.85 -15.99
CA PRO A 613 0.43 12.17 -17.27
C PRO A 613 -0.09 13.07 -18.39
N PHE A 614 0.39 12.81 -19.60
CA PHE A 614 -0.06 13.50 -20.80
C PHE A 614 -1.41 12.95 -21.27
N ALA A 615 -2.32 13.83 -21.70
CA ALA A 615 -3.69 13.48 -22.07
C ALA A 615 -4.38 12.52 -21.06
N PRO A 616 -4.39 12.86 -19.76
CA PRO A 616 -4.66 11.88 -18.72
C PRO A 616 -6.14 11.59 -18.51
N PHE A 617 -7.04 12.37 -19.07
CA PHE A 617 -8.47 12.22 -18.84
C PHE A 617 -9.14 11.31 -19.87
N LEU A 618 -10.15 10.57 -19.43
CA LEU A 618 -11.01 9.74 -20.27
C LEU A 618 -12.09 10.55 -20.99
N ASP A 619 -12.44 11.71 -20.43
CA ASP A 619 -13.54 12.56 -20.87
C ASP A 619 -13.09 13.88 -21.51
N SER A 620 -11.78 14.07 -21.72
CA SER A 620 -11.19 15.32 -22.21
C SER A 620 -9.94 15.07 -23.04
N GLY A 621 -9.70 15.95 -24.02
CA GLY A 621 -8.48 16.02 -24.82
C GLY A 621 -7.41 16.97 -24.27
N GLU A 622 -7.52 17.41 -23.01
CA GLU A 622 -6.53 18.27 -22.37
C GLU A 622 -5.18 17.56 -22.21
N GLN A 623 -4.10 18.18 -22.67
CA GLN A 623 -2.79 17.52 -22.80
C GLN A 623 -1.90 17.66 -21.55
N THR A 624 -1.88 18.85 -20.93
CA THR A 624 -0.98 19.17 -19.82
C THR A 624 -1.74 19.83 -18.67
N PRO A 625 -2.64 19.10 -17.98
CA PRO A 625 -3.63 19.72 -17.10
C PRO A 625 -3.05 20.37 -15.84
N CYS A 626 -1.81 20.03 -15.46
CA CYS A 626 -1.13 20.62 -14.30
C CYS A 626 -0.31 21.86 -14.63
N ASN A 627 -0.10 22.17 -15.92
CA ASN A 627 0.72 23.31 -16.31
C ASN A 627 0.07 24.62 -15.87
N GLY A 628 0.87 25.52 -15.29
CA GLY A 628 0.40 26.82 -14.83
C GLY A 628 -0.27 26.83 -13.44
N LYS A 629 -0.49 25.69 -12.78
CA LYS A 629 -1.20 25.58 -11.49
C LYS A 629 -0.29 25.52 -10.26
#